data_AF-A0A5I5YTK2-F1
#
_entry.id   AF-A0A5I5YTK2-F1
#
_cell.length_a   1.000
_cell.length_b   1.000
_cell.length_c   1.000
_cell.angle_alpha   90.00
_cell.angle_beta   90.00
_cell.angle_gamma   90.00
#
_symmetry.space_group_name_H-M   'P 1'
#
loop_
_entity.id
_entity.type
_entity.pdbx_description
1 polymer ?
#
loop_
_entity_poly.entity_id
_entity_poly.type
_entity_poly.pdbx_seq_one_letter_code
_entity_poly.pdbx_strand_id
1 'polypeptide(L)'
;DDFTETPATDAFLAEVRAQAHKEGAYFVANRMLAAWDAGFIDDTAKNAADIARMILTSTEFMADAPEGDFDRSFADGVLEGIAAQLRKGVQS
;
A
#
# COMPACT_ATOMS: atom_id res chain seq x y z
N ASP A 1 -31.86 -17.40 14.68
CA ASP A 1 -30.93 -16.37 15.17
C ASP A 1 -31.19 -15.14 14.34
N ASP A 2 -31.85 -14.16 14.92
CA ASP A 2 -32.29 -12.95 14.24
C ASP A 2 -31.10 -11.98 14.24
N PHE A 3 -30.21 -12.13 13.26
CA PHE A 3 -29.19 -11.13 12.99
C PHE A 3 -29.92 -9.89 12.48
N THR A 4 -30.17 -8.94 13.38
CA THR A 4 -30.70 -7.63 13.01
C THR A 4 -29.72 -6.97 12.03
N GLU A 5 -30.06 -6.93 10.75
CA GLU A 5 -29.29 -6.23 9.73
C GLU A 5 -29.15 -4.74 10.14
N THR A 6 -27.96 -4.16 9.98
CA THR A 6 -27.69 -2.76 10.29
C THR A 6 -27.16 -1.99 9.07
N PRO A 7 -27.95 -1.82 7.99
CA PRO A 7 -27.45 -1.29 6.72
C PRO A 7 -26.83 0.10 6.80
N ALA A 8 -27.38 0.97 7.65
CA ALA A 8 -26.84 2.33 7.85
C ALA A 8 -25.45 2.31 8.52
N THR A 9 -25.26 1.42 9.50
CA THR A 9 -23.96 1.22 10.16
C THR A 9 -22.96 0.62 9.18
N ASP A 10 -23.37 -0.38 8.39
CA ASP A 10 -22.49 -1.04 7.43
C ASP A 10 -22.04 -0.09 6.32
N ALA A 11 -22.95 0.75 5.80
CA ALA A 11 -22.63 1.78 4.82
C ALA A 11 -21.65 2.82 5.39
N PHE A 12 -21.88 3.28 6.64
CA PHE A 12 -20.97 4.21 7.31
C PHE A 12 -19.58 3.59 7.54
N LEU A 13 -19.50 2.33 7.97
CA LEU A 13 -18.24 1.62 8.14
C LEU A 13 -17.50 1.43 6.81
N ALA A 14 -18.22 1.16 5.72
CA ALA A 14 -17.64 1.07 4.38
C ALA A 14 -17.04 2.41 3.93
N GLU A 15 -17.76 3.52 4.16
CA GLU A 15 -17.26 4.87 3.85
C GLU A 15 -16.01 5.22 4.65
N VAL A 16 -16.03 4.99 5.97
CA VAL A 16 -14.86 5.22 6.85
C VAL A 16 -13.67 4.38 6.42
N ARG A 17 -13.89 3.10 6.07
CA ARG A 17 -12.83 2.21 5.59
C ARG A 17 -12.26 2.70 4.25
N ALA A 18 -13.11 3.09 3.31
CA ALA A 18 -12.67 3.64 2.03
C ALA A 18 -11.84 4.91 2.21
N GLN A 19 -12.23 5.79 3.13
CA GLN A 19 -11.46 6.99 3.46
C GLN A 19 -10.11 6.64 4.09
N ALA A 20 -10.08 5.70 5.06
CA ALA A 20 -8.85 5.25 5.69
C ALA A 20 -7.85 4.63 4.70
N HIS A 21 -8.34 3.89 3.69
CA HIS A 21 -7.48 3.33 2.65
C HIS A 21 -6.79 4.44 1.82
N LYS A 22 -7.54 5.48 1.44
CA LYS A 22 -6.97 6.63 0.70
C LYS A 22 -5.92 7.37 1.52
N GLU A 23 -6.22 7.62 2.80
CA GLU A 23 -5.28 8.25 3.73
C GLU A 23 -4.01 7.42 3.94
N GLY A 24 -4.15 6.09 3.99
CA GLY A 24 -3.03 5.16 4.01
C GLY A 24 -2.11 5.29 2.79
N ALA A 25 -2.67 5.36 1.57
CA ALA A 25 -1.88 5.58 0.36
C ALA A 25 -1.16 6.93 0.36
N TYR A 26 -1.82 8.01 0.81
CA TYR A 26 -1.19 9.32 0.96
C TYR A 26 -0.02 9.27 1.94
N PHE A 27 -0.20 8.58 3.08
CA PHE A 27 0.86 8.39 4.06
C PHE A 27 2.07 7.66 3.45
N VAL A 28 1.84 6.57 2.70
CA VAL A 28 2.90 5.79 2.06
C VAL A 28 3.64 6.62 1.01
N ALA A 29 2.94 7.32 0.11
CA ALA A 29 3.57 8.19 -0.89
C ALA A 29 4.46 9.26 -0.22
N ASN A 30 3.96 9.90 0.85
CA ASN A 30 4.71 10.90 1.60
C ASN A 30 5.96 10.31 2.29
N ARG A 31 5.87 9.12 2.88
CA ARG A 31 7.02 8.44 3.49
C ARG A 31 8.04 7.99 2.46
N MET A 32 7.59 7.50 1.31
CA MET A 32 8.46 7.08 0.22
C MET A 32 9.27 8.26 -0.34
N LEU A 33 8.62 9.40 -0.62
CA LEU A 33 9.31 10.62 -1.06
C LEU A 33 10.25 11.17 0.02
N ALA A 34 9.86 11.12 1.29
CA ALA A 34 10.75 11.53 2.39
C ALA A 34 11.98 10.62 2.52
N ALA A 35 11.84 9.32 2.28
CA ALA A 35 12.96 8.38 2.29
C ALA A 35 13.93 8.65 1.12
N TRP A 36 13.40 9.02 -0.05
CA TRP A 36 14.21 9.49 -1.18
C TRP A 36 14.95 10.81 -0.86
N ASP A 37 14.23 11.82 -0.36
CA ASP A 37 14.80 13.14 -0.01
C ASP A 37 15.90 13.03 1.06
N ALA A 38 15.74 12.10 2.01
CA ALA A 38 16.73 11.81 3.05
C ALA A 38 17.89 10.89 2.59
N GLY A 39 17.88 10.42 1.34
CA GLY A 39 18.94 9.57 0.78
C GLY A 39 18.90 8.09 1.18
N PHE A 40 17.80 7.60 1.77
CA PHE A 40 17.61 6.17 2.03
C PHE A 40 17.25 5.37 0.77
N ILE A 41 16.62 6.03 -0.22
CA ILE A 41 16.33 5.46 -1.53
C ILE A 41 17.29 6.10 -2.54
N ASP A 42 18.24 5.32 -3.04
CA ASP A 42 19.18 5.73 -4.09
C ASP A 42 18.56 5.53 -5.47
N ASP A 43 17.76 6.52 -5.90
CA ASP A 43 17.10 6.54 -7.20
C ASP A 43 16.98 7.99 -7.74
N THR A 44 16.61 8.13 -9.00
CA THR A 44 16.41 9.44 -9.63
C THR A 44 15.14 10.12 -9.12
N ALA A 45 15.13 11.46 -9.12
CA ALA A 45 13.94 12.25 -8.78
C ALA A 45 12.73 11.89 -9.66
N LYS A 46 12.98 11.55 -10.94
CA LYS A 46 11.92 11.12 -11.86
C LYS A 46 11.27 9.82 -11.39
N ASN A 47 12.07 8.80 -11.08
CA ASN A 47 11.54 7.52 -10.61
C ASN A 47 10.82 7.66 -9.26
N ALA A 48 11.38 8.45 -8.34
CA ALA A 48 10.71 8.76 -7.07
C ALA A 48 9.33 9.41 -7.28
N ALA A 49 9.25 10.41 -8.17
CA ALA A 49 8.00 11.06 -8.52
C ALA A 49 7.00 10.13 -9.24
N ASP A 50 7.47 9.25 -10.12
CA ASP A 50 6.61 8.31 -10.83
C ASP A 50 5.99 7.29 -9.87
N ILE A 51 6.77 6.73 -8.95
CA ILE A 51 6.28 5.79 -7.93
C ILE A 51 5.29 6.48 -7.00
N ALA A 52 5.62 7.69 -6.50
CA ALA A 52 4.71 8.44 -5.65
C ALA A 52 3.39 8.77 -6.36
N ARG A 53 3.44 9.19 -7.63
CA ARG A 53 2.23 9.39 -8.45
C ARG A 53 1.43 8.12 -8.63
N MET A 54 2.08 6.98 -8.88
CA MET A 54 1.41 5.69 -8.99
C MET A 54 0.67 5.33 -7.70
N ILE A 55 1.30 5.51 -6.53
CA ILE A 55 0.66 5.29 -5.23
C ILE A 55 -0.55 6.22 -5.05
N LEU A 56 -0.41 7.51 -5.35
CA LEU A 56 -1.50 8.49 -5.21
C LEU A 56 -2.67 8.18 -6.17
N THR A 57 -2.39 7.89 -7.44
CA THR A 57 -3.41 7.55 -8.44
C THR A 57 -4.10 6.22 -8.12
N SER A 58 -3.45 5.29 -7.39
CA SER A 58 -4.11 4.05 -6.95
C SER A 58 -5.37 4.30 -6.09
N THR A 59 -5.45 5.46 -5.41
CA THR A 59 -6.63 5.84 -4.61
C THR A 59 -7.91 6.03 -5.42
N GLU A 60 -7.79 6.23 -6.74
CA GLU A 60 -8.92 6.33 -7.66
C GLU A 60 -9.59 4.97 -7.91
N PHE A 61 -8.85 3.87 -7.71
CA PHE A 61 -9.31 2.50 -8.01
C PHE A 61 -9.61 1.68 -6.75
N MET A 62 -9.30 2.20 -5.56
CA MET A 62 -9.46 1.47 -4.28
C MET A 62 -10.89 1.06 -3.96
N ALA A 63 -11.90 1.77 -4.47
CA ALA A 63 -13.30 1.41 -4.24
C ALA A 63 -13.68 0.06 -4.89
N ASP A 64 -13.00 -0.29 -5.98
CA ASP A 64 -13.23 -1.51 -6.77
C ASP A 64 -12.11 -2.55 -6.56
N ALA A 65 -11.22 -2.33 -5.59
CA ALA A 65 -10.09 -3.22 -5.34
C ALA A 65 -10.58 -4.57 -4.78
N PRO A 66 -9.97 -5.69 -5.22
CA PRO A 66 -10.20 -7.00 -4.60
C PRO A 66 -9.95 -6.99 -3.08
N GLU A 67 -10.69 -7.82 -2.34
CA GLU A 67 -10.64 -7.84 -0.87
C GLU A 67 -9.23 -8.11 -0.29
N GLY A 68 -8.36 -8.80 -1.05
CA GLY A 68 -6.97 -9.09 -0.66
C GLY A 68 -5.96 -7.98 -0.97
N ASP A 69 -6.30 -6.96 -1.77
CA ASP A 69 -5.36 -5.91 -2.17
C ASP A 69 -5.01 -4.97 -0.99
N PHE A 70 -5.75 -5.05 0.11
CA PHE A 70 -5.49 -4.31 1.35
C PHE A 70 -4.69 -5.11 2.38
N ASP A 71 -4.41 -6.39 2.13
CA ASP A 71 -3.59 -7.20 3.02
C ASP A 71 -2.09 -7.11 2.69
N ARG A 72 -1.26 -7.60 3.61
CA ARG A 72 0.20 -7.52 3.50
C ARG A 72 0.85 -8.70 2.78
N SER A 73 0.09 -9.71 2.38
CA SER A 73 0.61 -11.00 1.91
C SER A 73 1.50 -10.87 0.67
N PHE A 74 1.10 -10.03 -0.30
CA PHE A 74 1.92 -9.76 -1.47
C PHE A 74 3.26 -9.13 -1.10
N ALA A 75 3.24 -8.09 -0.26
CA ALA A 75 4.43 -7.40 0.18
C ALA A 75 5.38 -8.32 0.96
N ASP A 76 4.84 -9.13 1.88
CA ASP A 76 5.61 -10.10 2.65
C ASP A 76 6.28 -11.14 1.74
N GLY A 77 5.55 -11.65 0.74
CA GLY A 77 6.10 -12.60 -0.23
C GLY A 77 7.25 -12.02 -1.08
N VAL A 78 7.12 -10.77 -1.53
CA VAL A 78 8.20 -10.07 -2.24
C VAL A 78 9.42 -9.85 -1.34
N LEU A 79 9.20 -9.41 -0.10
CA LEU A 79 10.28 -9.20 0.88
C LEU A 79 11.01 -10.51 1.22
N GLU A 80 10.28 -11.61 1.40
CA GLU A 80 10.86 -12.93 1.60
C GLU A 80 11.70 -13.37 0.39
N GLY A 81 11.18 -13.14 -0.82
CA GLY A 81 11.90 -13.41 -2.07
C GLY A 81 13.21 -12.64 -2.18
N ILE A 82 13.21 -11.34 -1.86
CA ILE A 82 14.41 -10.50 -1.81
C ILE A 82 15.39 -11.04 -0.76
N ALA A 83 14.93 -11.33 0.45
CA ALA A 83 15.77 -11.88 1.51
C ALA A 83 16.41 -13.22 1.11
N ALA A 84 15.67 -14.08 0.40
CA ALA A 84 16.19 -15.35 -0.11
C ALA A 84 17.26 -15.15 -1.21
N GLN A 85 17.08 -14.16 -2.11
CA GLN A 85 18.08 -13.83 -3.12
C GLN A 85 19.38 -13.32 -2.49
N LEU A 86 19.28 -12.43 -1.51
CA LEU A 86 20.45 -11.91 -0.79
C LEU A 86 21.23 -13.03 -0.08
N ARG A 87 20.54 -13.98 0.56
CA ARG A 87 21.20 -15.14 1.19
C ARG A 87 21.97 -16.00 0.19
N LYS A 88 21.47 -16.17 -1.04
CA LYS A 88 22.13 -16.95 -2.10
C LYS A 88 23.30 -16.19 -2.74
N GLY A 89 23.16 -14.87 -2.94
CA GLY A 89 24.18 -14.03 -3.56
C GLY A 89 25.41 -13.75 -2.67
N VAL A 90 25.26 -13.85 -1.33
CA VAL A 90 26.37 -13.70 -0.36
C VAL A 90 27.23 -14.99 -0.25
N GLN A 91 26.80 -16.11 -0.87
CA GLN A 91 27.55 -17.38 -0.86
C GLN A 91 28.52 -17.57 -2.05
N SER A 92 28.90 -16.49 -2.75
CA SER A 92 29.93 -16.52 -3.80
C SER A 92 31.26 -15.93 -3.31
#